data_AF-A0A0W0WVJ7-F1
#
_entry.id   AF-A0A0W0WVJ7-F1
#
_cell.length_a   1.000
_cell.length_b   1.000
_cell.length_c   1.000
_cell.angle_alpha   90.00
_cell.angle_beta   90.00
_cell.angle_gamma   90.00
#
_symmetry.space_group_name_H-M   'P 1'
#
loop_
_entity.id
_entity.type
_entity.pdbx_description
1 polymer ?
#
loop_
_entity_poly.entity_id
_entity_poly.type
_entity_poly.pdbx_seq_one_letter_code
_entity_poly.pdbx_strand_id
1 'polypeptide(L)'
;MPNPTENKKSSTQQKPVPGLWEATYNVIVAAFKSEVTHNYVYQFPQRKTLHEKSPPHVQAVNQHLDREGIDLEQEHIEHFERGSKIDEHEVSGHLQKLRKWGKTIKNERKIADSFAKEAKEEAKKGYEADQTKITYAKAGWIAHTLFGAVKAATNPYVAHEDVLDAGSTIDYHLGYTQDKKSQM
;
A
#
# COMPACT_ATOMS: atom_id res chain seq x y z
N MET A 1 -34.42 -39.05 -23.72
CA MET A 1 -33.12 -38.99 -24.43
C MET A 1 -33.03 -37.65 -25.16
N PRO A 2 -31.84 -37.05 -25.25
CA PRO A 2 -31.53 -35.77 -24.60
C PRO A 2 -31.36 -34.60 -25.57
N ASN A 3 -31.35 -33.36 -25.06
CA ASN A 3 -30.22 -32.49 -25.39
C ASN A 3 -29.94 -31.47 -24.26
N PRO A 4 -28.68 -31.32 -23.85
CA PRO A 4 -28.24 -30.47 -22.76
C PRO A 4 -27.85 -29.09 -23.30
N THR A 5 -28.46 -28.01 -22.82
CA THR A 5 -27.94 -26.66 -23.10
C THR A 5 -26.85 -26.33 -22.08
N GLU A 6 -25.66 -26.80 -22.44
CA GLU A 6 -24.37 -26.13 -22.32
C GLU A 6 -24.22 -25.06 -21.23
N ASN A 7 -23.53 -25.48 -20.18
CA ASN A 7 -22.62 -24.68 -19.37
C ASN A 7 -21.84 -23.65 -20.22
N LYS A 8 -22.25 -22.38 -20.21
CA LYS A 8 -21.31 -21.27 -20.45
C LYS A 8 -20.56 -20.99 -19.15
N LYS A 9 -19.53 -21.81 -18.88
CA LYS A 9 -18.43 -21.36 -18.03
C LYS A 9 -17.75 -20.22 -18.79
N SER A 10 -18.03 -18.98 -18.39
CA SER A 10 -17.23 -17.83 -18.82
C SER A 10 -15.79 -18.11 -18.36
N SER A 11 -14.93 -18.46 -19.31
CA SER A 11 -13.49 -18.51 -19.07
C SER A 11 -13.05 -17.09 -18.79
N THR A 12 -12.99 -16.72 -17.50
CA THR A 12 -12.25 -15.54 -17.06
C THR A 12 -10.82 -15.79 -17.47
N GLN A 13 -10.39 -15.22 -18.60
CA GLN A 13 -8.99 -15.19 -18.97
C GLN A 13 -8.28 -14.45 -17.82
N GLN A 14 -7.58 -15.18 -16.97
CA GLN A 14 -6.76 -14.60 -15.92
C GLN A 14 -5.73 -13.72 -16.62
N LYS A 15 -5.79 -12.40 -16.36
CA LYS A 15 -4.77 -11.47 -16.85
C LYS A 15 -3.39 -12.00 -16.40
N PRO A 16 -2.36 -11.95 -17.26
CA PRO A 16 -1.02 -12.33 -16.85
C PRO A 16 -0.58 -11.43 -15.69
N VAL A 17 0.02 -12.04 -14.66
CA VAL A 17 0.54 -11.30 -13.50
C VAL A 17 1.70 -10.42 -13.97
N PRO A 18 1.64 -9.09 -13.78
CA PRO A 18 2.73 -8.20 -14.18
C PRO A 18 4.00 -8.49 -13.37
N GLY A 19 5.16 -8.12 -13.90
CA GLY A 19 6.39 -8.17 -13.12
C GLY A 19 6.34 -7.22 -11.91
N LEU A 20 7.06 -7.53 -10.83
CA LEU A 20 7.07 -6.69 -9.60
C LEU A 20 7.36 -5.22 -9.89
N TRP A 21 8.34 -4.94 -10.75
CA TRP A 21 8.71 -3.57 -11.10
C TRP A 21 7.63 -2.85 -11.89
N GLU A 22 6.96 -3.56 -12.80
CA GLU A 22 5.85 -3.02 -13.58
C GLU A 22 4.65 -2.74 -12.68
N ALA A 23 4.28 -3.67 -11.80
CA ALA A 23 3.23 -3.46 -10.81
C ALA A 23 3.54 -2.25 -9.90
N THR A 24 4.77 -2.17 -9.40
CA THR A 24 5.23 -1.04 -8.56
C THR A 24 5.16 0.28 -9.32
N TYR A 25 5.67 0.32 -10.55
CA TYR A 25 5.64 1.50 -11.39
C TYR A 25 4.20 1.96 -11.65
N ASN A 26 3.30 1.04 -12.02
CA ASN A 26 1.91 1.35 -12.31
C ASN A 26 1.16 1.88 -11.08
N VAL A 27 1.39 1.30 -9.90
CA VAL A 27 0.82 1.80 -8.63
C VAL A 27 1.33 3.22 -8.33
N ILE A 28 2.63 3.45 -8.47
CA ILE A 28 3.23 4.78 -8.23
C ILE A 28 2.69 5.79 -9.23
N VAL A 29 2.62 5.45 -10.53
CA VAL A 29 2.09 6.33 -11.58
C VAL A 29 0.61 6.65 -11.35
N ALA A 30 -0.19 5.66 -10.93
CA ALA A 30 -1.60 5.90 -10.59
C ALA A 30 -1.74 6.93 -9.46
N ALA A 31 -0.89 6.82 -8.42
CA ALA A 31 -0.85 7.80 -7.35
C ALA A 31 -0.47 9.20 -7.86
N PHE A 32 0.58 9.31 -8.66
CA PHE A 32 1.05 10.61 -9.17
C PHE A 32 0.07 11.28 -10.14
N LYS A 33 -0.53 10.51 -11.05
CA LYS A 33 -1.51 11.06 -12.01
C LYS A 33 -2.79 11.52 -11.34
N SER A 34 -3.21 10.85 -10.26
CA SER A 34 -4.45 11.19 -9.53
C SER A 34 -5.68 11.27 -10.43
N GLU A 35 -5.70 10.51 -11.53
CA GLU A 35 -6.82 10.48 -12.48
C GLU A 35 -7.95 9.63 -11.90
N VAL A 36 -8.98 10.30 -11.39
CA VAL A 36 -10.13 9.65 -10.76
C VAL A 36 -11.31 9.61 -11.73
N THR A 37 -11.80 8.39 -12.01
CA THR A 37 -13.06 8.19 -12.73
C THR A 37 -14.23 8.34 -11.75
N HIS A 38 -15.02 9.41 -11.88
CA HIS A 38 -16.02 9.78 -10.88
C HIS A 38 -17.21 8.81 -10.80
N ASN A 39 -17.53 8.13 -11.91
CA ASN A 39 -18.61 7.13 -11.98
C ASN A 39 -18.08 5.69 -11.92
N TYR A 40 -16.92 5.48 -11.27
CA TYR A 40 -16.33 4.16 -11.19
C TYR A 40 -17.16 3.23 -10.29
N VAL A 41 -17.46 2.03 -10.79
CA VAL A 41 -18.16 0.99 -10.03
C VAL A 41 -17.11 0.02 -9.48
N TYR A 42 -16.90 0.07 -8.17
CA TYR A 42 -15.98 -0.81 -7.46
C TYR A 42 -16.47 -2.26 -7.45
N GLN A 43 -15.55 -3.18 -7.70
CA GLN A 43 -15.77 -4.61 -7.51
C GLN A 43 -15.63 -5.01 -6.04
N PHE A 44 -14.69 -4.40 -5.32
CA PHE A 44 -14.43 -4.68 -3.91
C PHE A 44 -15.05 -3.62 -2.98
N PRO A 45 -15.98 -3.99 -2.08
CA PRO A 45 -16.62 -3.04 -1.15
C PRO A 45 -15.65 -2.24 -0.26
N GLN A 46 -14.55 -2.87 0.15
CA GLN A 46 -13.51 -2.27 0.98
C GLN A 46 -12.86 -1.06 0.29
N ARG A 47 -12.60 -1.18 -1.02
CA ARG A 47 -12.02 -0.09 -1.82
C ARG A 47 -12.99 1.06 -2.02
N LYS A 48 -14.29 0.76 -2.15
CA LYS A 48 -15.34 1.78 -2.19
C LYS A 48 -15.37 2.62 -0.91
N THR A 49 -15.33 1.97 0.26
CA THR A 49 -15.34 2.65 1.55
C THR A 49 -14.16 3.61 1.70
N LEU A 50 -12.97 3.21 1.24
CA LEU A 50 -11.81 4.08 1.25
C LEU A 50 -11.92 5.24 0.24
N HIS A 51 -12.52 5.02 -0.92
CA HIS A 51 -12.63 6.04 -1.97
C HIS A 51 -13.28 7.34 -1.48
N GLU A 52 -14.40 7.25 -0.78
CA GLU A 52 -15.20 8.42 -0.37
C GLU A 52 -14.49 9.35 0.62
N LYS A 53 -13.50 8.85 1.35
CA LYS A 53 -12.79 9.58 2.42
C LYS A 53 -11.33 9.90 2.08
N SER A 54 -10.85 9.41 0.93
CA SER A 54 -9.44 9.49 0.59
C SER A 54 -9.15 10.64 -0.39
N PRO A 55 -7.93 11.19 -0.40
CA PRO A 55 -7.52 12.18 -1.40
C PRO A 55 -7.42 11.57 -2.82
N PRO A 56 -7.44 12.39 -3.89
CA PRO A 56 -7.49 11.92 -5.29
C PRO A 56 -6.41 10.90 -5.70
N HIS A 57 -5.18 11.03 -5.19
CA HIS A 57 -4.11 10.07 -5.49
C HIS A 57 -4.39 8.67 -4.93
N VAL A 58 -4.93 8.57 -3.72
CA VAL A 58 -5.34 7.30 -3.09
C VAL A 58 -6.56 6.74 -3.80
N GLN A 59 -7.51 7.60 -4.19
CA GLN A 59 -8.68 7.20 -4.98
C GLN A 59 -8.25 6.57 -6.31
N ALA A 60 -7.31 7.18 -7.03
CA ALA A 60 -6.79 6.68 -8.30
C ALA A 60 -6.08 5.32 -8.14
N VAL A 61 -5.26 5.15 -7.09
CA VAL A 61 -4.64 3.85 -6.77
C VAL A 61 -5.70 2.79 -6.47
N ASN A 62 -6.74 3.13 -5.70
CA ASN A 62 -7.83 2.20 -5.39
C ASN A 62 -8.61 1.79 -6.65
N GLN A 63 -8.88 2.71 -7.58
CA GLN A 63 -9.51 2.36 -8.85
C GLN A 63 -8.59 1.49 -9.72
N HIS A 64 -7.29 1.78 -9.77
CA HIS A 64 -6.33 0.98 -10.51
C HIS A 64 -6.27 -0.46 -9.96
N LEU A 65 -6.10 -0.63 -8.66
CA LEU A 65 -5.99 -1.94 -8.02
C LEU A 65 -7.31 -2.74 -8.11
N ASP A 66 -8.47 -2.10 -8.04
CA ASP A 66 -9.77 -2.75 -8.26
C ASP A 66 -9.90 -3.30 -9.69
N ARG A 67 -9.43 -2.55 -10.71
CA ARG A 67 -9.39 -3.03 -12.12
C ARG A 67 -8.42 -4.19 -12.34
N GLU A 68 -7.42 -4.29 -11.48
CA GLU A 68 -6.43 -5.37 -11.47
C GLU A 68 -6.88 -6.58 -10.63
N GLY A 69 -8.09 -6.53 -10.04
CA GLY A 69 -8.66 -7.65 -9.30
C GLY A 69 -8.03 -7.85 -7.91
N ILE A 70 -7.39 -6.82 -7.37
CA ILE A 70 -6.67 -6.90 -6.09
C ILE A 70 -7.58 -6.35 -5.01
N ASP A 71 -7.89 -7.12 -3.97
CA ASP A 71 -8.62 -6.60 -2.80
C ASP A 71 -7.66 -5.92 -1.80
N LEU A 72 -8.21 -5.26 -0.79
CA LEU A 72 -7.47 -4.76 0.37
C LEU A 72 -7.76 -5.63 1.58
N GLU A 73 -6.72 -6.10 2.25
CA GLU A 73 -6.88 -6.66 3.59
C GLU A 73 -7.31 -5.59 4.60
N GLN A 74 -8.07 -6.02 5.60
CA GLN A 74 -8.63 -5.16 6.64
C GLN A 74 -7.55 -4.34 7.37
N GLU A 75 -6.38 -4.94 7.61
CA GLU A 75 -5.26 -4.27 8.31
C GLU A 75 -4.75 -3.03 7.55
N HIS A 76 -4.75 -3.07 6.20
CA HIS A 76 -4.38 -1.90 5.40
C HIS A 76 -5.40 -0.76 5.55
N ILE A 77 -6.69 -1.09 5.58
CA ILE A 77 -7.78 -0.11 5.71
C ILE A 77 -7.61 0.69 7.00
N GLU A 78 -7.32 0.02 8.12
CA GLU A 78 -7.11 0.68 9.41
C GLU A 78 -5.92 1.66 9.37
N HIS A 79 -4.84 1.31 8.68
CA HIS A 79 -3.69 2.19 8.52
C HIS A 79 -3.96 3.37 7.56
N PHE A 80 -4.76 3.18 6.51
CA PHE A 80 -5.20 4.26 5.63
C PHE A 80 -6.17 5.23 6.34
N GLU A 81 -7.12 4.71 7.12
CA GLU A 81 -8.01 5.54 7.94
C GLU A 81 -7.23 6.33 8.99
N ARG A 82 -6.24 5.70 9.63
CA ARG A 82 -5.32 6.40 10.55
C ARG A 82 -4.55 7.49 9.82
N GLY A 83 -4.07 7.23 8.60
CA GLY A 83 -3.41 8.24 7.76
C GLY A 83 -4.30 9.44 7.48
N SER A 84 -5.53 9.18 7.05
CA SER A 84 -6.54 10.21 6.78
C SER A 84 -6.82 11.08 8.01
N LYS A 85 -6.96 10.47 9.20
CA LYS A 85 -7.12 11.19 10.48
C LYS A 85 -5.91 12.06 10.83
N ILE A 86 -4.69 11.63 10.51
CA ILE A 86 -3.47 12.44 10.71
C ILE A 86 -3.51 13.63 9.76
N ASP A 87 -3.86 13.42 8.49
CA ASP A 87 -3.89 14.45 7.45
C ASP A 87 -4.96 15.51 7.72
N GLU A 88 -6.16 15.11 8.14
CA GLU A 88 -7.27 16.01 8.52
C GLU A 88 -7.01 16.79 9.81
N HIS A 89 -6.11 16.32 10.68
CA HIS A 89 -5.85 17.00 11.95
C HIS A 89 -5.11 18.33 11.74
N GLU A 90 -5.84 19.44 11.84
CA GLU A 90 -5.24 20.77 11.81
C GLU A 90 -4.42 21.04 13.07
N VAL A 91 -3.19 21.52 12.87
CA VAL A 91 -2.25 21.81 13.96
C VAL A 91 -1.68 23.20 13.83
N SER A 92 -1.61 23.93 14.94
CA SER A 92 -1.05 25.27 15.02
C SER A 92 0.32 25.26 15.70
N GLY A 93 1.27 26.02 15.16
CA GLY A 93 2.62 26.12 15.74
C GLY A 93 3.61 25.07 15.22
N HIS A 94 4.89 25.45 15.25
CA HIS A 94 5.97 24.70 14.61
C HIS A 94 6.15 23.28 15.19
N LEU A 95 6.20 23.14 16.51
CA LEU A 95 6.38 21.85 17.18
C LEU A 95 5.24 20.86 16.90
N GLN A 96 4.00 21.32 16.83
CA GLN A 96 2.87 20.45 16.51
C GLN A 96 2.90 19.98 15.06
N LYS A 97 3.35 20.84 14.13
CA LYS A 97 3.59 20.47 12.72
C LYS A 97 4.68 19.40 12.61
N LEU A 98 5.78 19.53 13.36
CA LEU A 98 6.83 18.50 13.40
C LEU A 98 6.31 17.16 13.94
N ARG A 99 5.50 17.17 15.01
CA ARG A 99 4.87 15.96 15.55
C ARG A 99 3.90 15.31 14.57
N LYS A 100 3.08 16.10 13.87
CA LYS A 100 2.19 15.60 12.80
C LYS A 100 3.02 14.96 11.68
N TRP A 101 4.13 15.60 11.30
CA TRP A 101 5.05 15.06 10.30
C TRP A 101 5.63 13.70 10.71
N GLY A 102 6.14 13.58 11.95
CA GLY A 102 6.67 12.31 12.47
C GLY A 102 5.61 11.21 12.53
N LYS A 103 4.37 11.55 12.90
CA LYS A 103 3.23 10.61 12.85
C LYS A 103 2.91 10.15 11.43
N THR A 104 3.04 11.03 10.45
CA THR A 104 2.82 10.73 9.03
C THR A 104 3.86 9.71 8.53
N ILE A 105 5.15 9.95 8.79
CA ILE A 105 6.24 9.02 8.42
C ILE A 105 6.05 7.65 9.11
N LYS A 106 5.74 7.66 10.41
CA LYS A 106 5.44 6.41 11.16
C LYS A 106 4.26 5.66 10.56
N ASN A 107 3.25 6.37 10.04
CA ASN A 107 2.10 5.75 9.40
C ASN A 107 2.47 5.09 8.06
N GLU A 108 3.27 5.75 7.23
CA GLU A 108 3.79 5.15 5.97
C GLU A 108 4.52 3.83 6.24
N ARG A 109 5.35 3.81 7.30
CA ARG A 109 6.05 2.59 7.69
C ARG A 109 5.08 1.47 8.08
N LYS A 110 4.05 1.76 8.86
CA LYS A 110 3.03 0.77 9.24
C LYS A 110 2.27 0.22 8.04
N ILE A 111 1.91 1.08 7.09
CA ILE A 111 1.28 0.64 5.83
C ILE A 111 2.23 -0.29 5.09
N ALA A 112 3.50 0.10 4.90
CA ALA A 112 4.49 -0.75 4.26
C ALA A 112 4.63 -2.10 4.98
N ASP A 113 4.80 -2.11 6.29
CA ASP A 113 4.96 -3.34 7.08
C ASP A 113 3.74 -4.27 6.97
N SER A 114 2.52 -3.72 6.92
CA SER A 114 1.31 -4.51 6.69
C SER A 114 1.32 -5.22 5.33
N PHE A 115 1.76 -4.54 4.26
CA PHE A 115 1.93 -5.15 2.94
C PHE A 115 3.06 -6.21 2.90
N ALA A 116 4.16 -5.97 3.63
CA ALA A 116 5.22 -6.97 3.75
C ALA A 116 4.74 -8.23 4.48
N LYS A 117 3.88 -8.06 5.50
CA LYS A 117 3.25 -9.15 6.22
C LYS A 117 2.30 -9.94 5.32
N GLU A 118 1.42 -9.27 4.58
CA GLU A 118 0.53 -9.89 3.59
C GLU A 118 1.33 -10.74 2.58
N ALA A 119 2.39 -10.17 1.99
CA ALA A 119 3.23 -10.91 1.04
C ALA A 119 3.90 -12.15 1.67
N LYS A 120 4.34 -12.05 2.92
CA LYS A 120 4.95 -13.18 3.65
C LYS A 120 3.92 -14.25 4.01
N GLU A 121 2.72 -13.86 4.43
CA GLU A 121 1.65 -14.78 4.79
C GLU A 121 1.10 -15.51 3.57
N GLU A 122 0.94 -14.82 2.45
CA GLU A 122 0.53 -15.43 1.18
C GLU A 122 1.61 -16.38 0.65
N ALA A 123 2.90 -15.99 0.71
CA ALA A 123 4.01 -16.84 0.26
C ALA A 123 4.17 -18.13 1.09
N LYS A 124 3.77 -18.13 2.37
CA LYS A 124 3.80 -19.34 3.22
C LYS A 124 2.86 -20.44 2.75
N LYS A 125 1.86 -20.13 1.90
CA LYS A 125 0.93 -21.11 1.33
C LYS A 125 1.59 -21.99 0.24
N GLY A 126 2.81 -21.69 -0.19
CA GLY A 126 3.55 -22.51 -1.14
C GLY A 126 2.88 -22.58 -2.51
N TYR A 127 2.43 -23.76 -2.93
CA TYR A 127 1.83 -23.96 -4.25
C TYR A 127 0.43 -23.35 -4.38
N GLU A 128 -0.26 -23.08 -3.26
CA GLU A 128 -1.59 -22.44 -3.24
C GLU A 128 -1.52 -20.91 -3.17
N ALA A 129 -0.30 -20.35 -3.13
CA ALA A 129 -0.11 -18.93 -2.98
C ALA A 129 -0.59 -18.16 -4.21
N ASP A 130 -1.40 -17.11 -3.98
CA ASP A 130 -1.77 -16.19 -5.06
C ASP A 130 -0.57 -15.28 -5.40
N GLN A 131 0.05 -15.57 -6.55
CA GLN A 131 1.19 -14.81 -7.05
C GLN A 131 0.84 -13.35 -7.36
N THR A 132 -0.40 -13.08 -7.75
CA THR A 132 -0.89 -11.72 -8.02
C THR A 132 -0.89 -10.94 -6.73
N LYS A 133 -1.46 -11.52 -5.67
CA LYS A 133 -1.52 -10.92 -4.34
C LYS A 133 -0.13 -10.67 -3.77
N ILE A 134 0.79 -11.65 -3.86
CA ILE A 134 2.20 -11.47 -3.45
C ILE A 134 2.85 -10.31 -4.20
N THR A 135 2.63 -10.22 -5.52
CA THR A 135 3.26 -9.19 -6.35
C THR A 135 2.77 -7.80 -5.97
N TYR A 136 1.45 -7.61 -5.80
CA TYR A 136 0.89 -6.32 -5.42
C TYR A 136 1.16 -5.96 -3.96
N ALA A 137 1.22 -6.93 -3.05
CA ALA A 137 1.65 -6.70 -1.68
C ALA A 137 3.11 -6.22 -1.63
N LYS A 138 4.02 -6.85 -2.39
CA LYS A 138 5.40 -6.37 -2.52
C LYS A 138 5.47 -4.99 -3.17
N ALA A 139 4.66 -4.72 -4.19
CA ALA A 139 4.58 -3.40 -4.82
C ALA A 139 4.11 -2.32 -3.82
N GLY A 140 3.11 -2.63 -2.99
CA GLY A 140 2.62 -1.76 -1.92
C GLY A 140 3.71 -1.47 -0.88
N TRP A 141 4.47 -2.49 -0.46
CA TRP A 141 5.61 -2.30 0.44
C TRP A 141 6.68 -1.36 -0.16
N ILE A 142 7.06 -1.57 -1.43
CA ILE A 142 8.05 -0.71 -2.10
C ILE A 142 7.54 0.73 -2.21
N ALA A 143 6.30 0.91 -2.66
CA ALA A 143 5.70 2.23 -2.85
C ALA A 143 5.64 3.02 -1.54
N HIS A 144 5.12 2.42 -0.47
CA HIS A 144 5.02 3.09 0.83
C HIS A 144 6.38 3.29 1.51
N THR A 145 7.35 2.40 1.29
CA THR A 145 8.73 2.63 1.72
C THR A 145 9.33 3.85 1.03
N LEU A 146 9.13 3.99 -0.29
CA LEU A 146 9.60 5.14 -1.06
C LEU A 146 8.92 6.44 -0.61
N PHE A 147 7.59 6.43 -0.45
CA PHE A 147 6.86 7.62 0.01
C PHE A 147 7.25 8.03 1.43
N GLY A 148 7.46 7.06 2.33
CA GLY A 148 7.98 7.31 3.67
C GLY A 148 9.38 7.93 3.65
N ALA A 149 10.28 7.41 2.82
CA ALA A 149 11.63 7.94 2.66
C ALA A 149 11.64 9.36 2.09
N VAL A 150 10.83 9.64 1.07
CA VAL A 150 10.69 11.00 0.51
C VAL A 150 10.17 11.97 1.57
N LYS A 151 9.13 11.60 2.33
CA LYS A 151 8.60 12.42 3.43
C LYS A 151 9.65 12.68 4.51
N ALA A 152 10.46 11.68 4.87
CA ALA A 152 11.57 11.86 5.80
C ALA A 152 12.63 12.83 5.25
N ALA A 153 13.02 12.69 3.99
CA ALA A 153 14.02 13.54 3.35
C ALA A 153 13.58 15.02 3.22
N THR A 154 12.28 15.26 3.01
CA THR A 154 11.74 16.63 2.95
C THR A 154 11.70 17.35 4.30
N ASN A 155 11.93 16.66 5.41
CA ASN A 155 12.04 17.28 6.73
C ASN A 155 13.12 16.59 7.60
N PRO A 156 14.40 16.91 7.37
CA PRO A 156 15.51 16.24 8.05
C PRO A 156 15.52 16.49 9.57
N TYR A 157 14.93 17.58 10.06
CA TYR A 157 14.83 17.87 11.49
C TYR A 157 13.96 16.84 12.25
N VAL A 158 12.91 16.31 11.60
CA VAL A 158 12.07 15.24 12.18
C VAL A 158 12.70 13.85 12.00
N ALA A 159 13.58 13.70 11.01
CA ALA A 159 14.34 12.47 10.82
C ALA A 159 15.49 12.33 11.84
N HIS A 160 16.03 13.45 12.34
CA HIS A 160 17.15 13.50 13.27
C HIS A 160 16.76 13.69 14.76
N GLU A 161 15.66 14.36 15.08
CA GLU A 161 15.27 14.57 16.48
C GLU A 161 14.34 13.48 17.01
N ASP A 162 14.64 13.03 18.23
CA ASP A 162 13.98 12.07 19.13
C ASP A 162 12.46 12.33 19.41
N VAL A 163 11.78 13.15 18.60
CA VAL A 163 10.31 13.27 18.57
C VAL A 163 9.64 11.97 18.09
N LEU A 164 10.44 11.00 17.64
CA LEU A 164 10.01 9.65 17.30
C LEU A 164 9.98 8.68 18.49
N ASP A 165 10.29 9.11 19.72
CA ASP A 165 10.14 8.32 20.97
C ASP A 165 10.70 6.88 20.90
N ALA A 166 11.69 6.69 20.04
CA ALA A 166 12.50 5.51 19.80
C ALA A 166 13.51 5.87 18.71
N GLY A 167 14.80 5.62 18.96
CA GLY A 167 15.93 5.99 18.10
C GLY A 167 15.70 5.72 16.62
N SER A 168 15.26 6.75 15.90
CA SER A 168 14.90 6.70 14.48
C SER A 168 16.05 7.01 13.55
N THR A 169 17.28 6.89 14.05
CA THR A 169 18.43 6.66 13.18
C THR A 169 18.23 5.28 12.53
N ILE A 170 17.42 5.27 11.47
CA ILE A 170 17.62 4.40 10.32
C ILE A 170 17.16 2.94 10.51
N ASP A 171 15.86 2.71 10.77
CA ASP A 171 15.28 1.37 10.47
C ASP A 171 15.15 1.12 8.95
N TYR A 172 15.17 2.18 8.13
CA TYR A 172 15.15 2.06 6.68
C TYR A 172 16.48 1.52 6.08
N HIS A 173 17.64 1.69 6.73
CA HIS A 173 18.89 0.99 6.32
C HIS A 173 19.17 -0.29 7.12
N LEU A 174 18.65 -0.45 8.33
CA LEU A 174 18.90 -1.66 9.15
C LEU A 174 18.09 -2.88 8.69
N GLY A 175 16.89 -2.69 8.13
CA GLY A 175 16.09 -3.78 7.58
C GLY A 175 16.73 -4.51 6.39
N TYR A 176 17.64 -3.86 5.65
CA TYR A 176 18.37 -4.49 4.53
C TYR A 176 19.69 -5.14 4.97
N THR A 177 20.24 -4.75 6.12
CA THR A 177 21.51 -5.31 6.63
C THR A 177 21.31 -6.50 7.57
N GLN A 178 20.14 -6.69 8.18
CA GLN A 178 19.86 -7.89 8.98
C GLN A 178 19.74 -9.17 8.14
N ASP A 179 19.18 -9.12 6.92
CA ASP A 179 19.09 -10.31 6.05
C ASP A 179 20.47 -10.78 5.54
N LYS A 180 21.47 -9.89 5.46
CA LYS A 180 22.84 -10.28 5.08
C LYS A 180 23.65 -10.93 6.20
N LYS A 181 23.26 -10.75 7.47
CA LYS A 181 23.95 -11.38 8.62
C LYS A 181 23.39 -12.74 9.01
N SER A 182 22.21 -13.12 8.53
CA SER A 182 21.62 -14.45 8.76
C SER A 182 22.00 -15.50 7.69
N GLN A 183 22.87 -15.15 6.74
CA GLN A 183 23.36 -16.05 5.69
C GLN A 183 24.89 -16.22 5.69
N MET A 184 25.57 -15.87 6.79
CA MET A 184 26.97 -16.21 7.04
C MET A 184 27.08 -17.14 8.23
#